data_AF-A0ABD0Z1H8-F1
#
_entry.id   AF-A0ABD0Z1H8-F1
#
_cell.length_a   1.000
_cell.length_b   1.000
_cell.length_c   1.000
_cell.angle_alpha   90.00
_cell.angle_beta   90.00
_cell.angle_gamma   90.00
#
_symmetry.space_group_name_H-M   'P 1'
#
loop_
_entity.id
_entity.type
_entity.pdbx_description
1 polymer ?
#
loop_
_entity_poly.entity_id
_entity_poly.type
_entity_poly.pdbx_seq_one_letter_code
_entity_poly.pdbx_strand_id
1 'polypeptide(L)'
;MEGILHFLLAKIILLALASSFVYCYDPSPLQDYCVAVNNSNGVFVNGKFCKDPKLVTTNDFFSSDLRTPGNTSNRLGYSITPAWYQHTWDLHGPH
;
A
#
# COMPACT_ATOMS: atom_id res chain seq x y z
N MET A 1 -16.24 -46.55 -11.26
CA MET A 1 -15.65 -45.24 -11.62
C MET A 1 -16.39 -44.11 -10.91
N GLU A 2 -17.72 -44.12 -10.92
CA GLU A 2 -18.60 -43.16 -10.18
C GLU A 2 -18.20 -42.91 -8.71
N GLY A 3 -17.96 -43.97 -7.91
CA GLY A 3 -17.62 -43.81 -6.50
C GLY A 3 -16.28 -43.12 -6.23
N ILE A 4 -15.30 -43.28 -7.13
CA ILE A 4 -13.99 -42.61 -7.04
C ILE A 4 -14.16 -41.13 -7.36
N LEU A 5 -14.96 -40.80 -8.37
CA LEU A 5 -15.27 -39.42 -8.75
C LEU A 5 -15.93 -38.67 -7.58
N HIS A 6 -16.93 -39.27 -6.91
CA HIS A 6 -17.60 -38.66 -5.76
C HIS A 6 -16.66 -38.44 -4.57
N PHE A 7 -15.78 -39.41 -4.29
CA PHE A 7 -14.80 -39.29 -3.20
C PHE A 7 -13.79 -38.16 -3.45
N LEU A 8 -13.34 -37.99 -4.69
CA LEU A 8 -12.44 -36.89 -5.07
C LEU A 8 -13.15 -35.53 -4.99
N LEU A 9 -14.39 -35.43 -5.47
CA LEU A 9 -15.19 -34.20 -5.38
C LEU A 9 -15.42 -33.77 -3.93
N ALA A 10 -15.76 -34.72 -3.04
CA ALA A 10 -15.96 -34.43 -1.62
C ALA A 10 -14.69 -33.87 -0.95
N LYS A 11 -13.51 -34.38 -1.30
CA LYS A 11 -12.23 -33.86 -0.79
C LYS A 11 -11.93 -32.46 -1.28
N ILE A 12 -12.20 -32.16 -2.55
CA ILE A 12 -11.97 -30.83 -3.12
C ILE A 12 -12.88 -29.80 -2.43
N ILE A 13 -14.15 -30.13 -2.22
CA ILE A 13 -15.10 -29.27 -1.49
C ILE A 13 -14.64 -29.06 -0.05
N LEU A 14 -14.23 -30.11 0.65
CA LEU A 14 -13.75 -30.01 2.03
C LEU A 14 -12.48 -29.15 2.13
N LEU A 15 -11.56 -29.28 1.18
CA LEU A 15 -10.34 -28.46 1.13
C LEU A 15 -10.65 -26.98 0.85
N ALA A 16 -11.59 -26.71 -0.06
CA ALA A 16 -12.05 -25.35 -0.33
C ALA A 16 -12.74 -24.71 0.88
N LEU A 17 -13.50 -25.49 1.65
CA LEU A 17 -14.17 -25.02 2.86
C LEU A 17 -13.20 -24.80 4.03
N ALA A 18 -12.10 -25.54 4.06
CA ALA A 18 -11.05 -25.42 5.08
C ALA A 18 -10.08 -24.26 4.81
N SER A 19 -10.05 -23.70 3.60
CA SER A 19 -9.19 -22.56 3.29
C SER A 19 -9.75 -21.25 3.86
N SER A 20 -8.92 -20.50 4.58
CA SER A 20 -9.26 -19.16 5.09
C SER A 20 -8.96 -18.08 4.06
N PHE A 21 -9.87 -17.12 3.89
CA PHE A 21 -9.57 -15.87 3.19
C PHE A 21 -8.69 -14.98 4.06
N VAL A 22 -7.58 -14.49 3.51
CA VAL A 22 -6.74 -13.48 4.14
C VAL A 22 -6.96 -12.16 3.42
N TYR A 23 -7.37 -11.16 4.18
CA TYR A 23 -7.51 -9.79 3.71
C TYR A 23 -6.35 -8.96 4.25
N CYS A 24 -5.60 -8.32 3.36
CA CYS A 24 -4.55 -7.38 3.72
C CYS A 24 -4.94 -6.02 3.16
N TYR A 25 -5.11 -5.04 4.05
CA TYR A 25 -5.43 -3.66 3.72
C TYR A 25 -4.67 -2.75 4.67
N ASP A 26 -4.39 -1.53 4.20
CA ASP A 26 -3.81 -0.52 5.05
C ASP A 26 -4.83 -0.06 6.12
N PRO A 27 -4.39 0.23 7.36
CA PRO A 27 -5.28 0.75 8.39
C PRO A 27 -5.99 2.03 7.92
N SER A 28 -7.26 2.17 8.27
CA SER A 28 -8.00 3.41 7.98
C SER A 28 -7.34 4.61 8.68
N PRO A 29 -7.33 5.79 8.04
CA PRO A 29 -6.77 6.99 8.64
C PRO A 29 -7.58 7.39 9.89
N LEU A 30 -6.89 7.75 10.97
CA LEU A 30 -7.50 8.19 12.22
C LEU A 30 -7.84 9.70 12.23
N GLN A 31 -7.35 10.44 11.24
CA GLN A 31 -7.46 11.89 11.12
C GLN A 31 -7.43 12.29 9.64
N ASP A 32 -7.83 13.52 9.31
CA ASP A 32 -7.97 13.99 7.93
C ASP A 32 -6.67 13.93 7.11
N TYR A 33 -5.52 14.20 7.74
CA TYR A 33 -4.21 14.13 7.09
C TYR A 33 -3.11 13.71 8.06
N CYS A 34 -2.13 12.95 7.58
CA CYS A 34 -0.89 12.66 8.30
C CYS A 34 0.28 12.90 7.35
N VAL A 35 0.96 14.04 7.52
CA VAL A 35 2.11 14.36 6.68
C VAL A 35 3.35 13.63 7.20
N ALA A 36 3.83 12.60 6.51
CA ALA A 36 4.99 11.83 6.96
C ALA A 36 6.26 12.70 7.15
N VAL A 37 6.96 12.51 8.26
CA VAL A 37 8.25 13.15 8.55
C VAL A 37 9.37 12.12 8.71
N ASN A 38 10.58 12.48 8.31
CA ASN A 38 11.79 11.67 8.47
C ASN A 38 12.42 11.80 9.87
N ASN A 39 11.62 12.10 10.90
CA ASN A 39 12.11 12.20 12.26
C ASN A 39 11.81 10.91 13.04
N SER A 40 12.82 10.08 13.24
CA SER A 40 12.77 8.99 14.21
C SER A 40 13.45 9.45 15.49
N ASN A 41 12.65 9.87 16.48
CA ASN A 41 13.13 10.12 17.85
C ASN A 41 13.52 8.79 18.57
N GLY A 42 14.08 7.80 17.85
CA GLY A 42 14.41 6.46 18.35
C GLY A 42 13.23 5.50 18.53
N VAL A 43 12.01 5.93 18.22
CA VAL A 43 10.78 5.12 18.36
C VAL A 43 10.36 4.57 16.99
N PHE A 44 9.98 3.30 16.93
CA PHE A 44 9.46 2.65 15.73
C PHE A 44 7.95 2.50 15.81
N VAL A 45 7.25 2.88 14.74
CA VAL A 45 5.79 2.76 14.61
C VAL A 45 5.43 2.01 13.33
N ASN A 46 4.22 1.45 13.26
CA ASN A 46 3.71 0.88 12.02
C ASN A 46 3.33 2.03 11.07
N GLY A 47 4.23 2.39 10.14
CA GLY A 47 4.09 3.53 9.23
C GLY A 47 5.19 4.58 9.44
N LYS A 48 4.81 5.86 9.48
CA LYS A 48 5.70 7.01 9.71
C LYS A 48 5.11 7.94 10.76
N PHE A 49 5.95 8.75 11.37
CA PHE A 49 5.47 9.84 12.21
C PHE A 49 4.83 10.92 11.35
N CYS A 50 3.74 11.51 11.85
CA CYS A 50 3.10 12.67 11.24
C CYS A 50 3.79 13.96 11.69
N LYS A 51 3.88 14.94 10.78
CA LYS A 51 4.21 16.33 11.06
C LYS A 51 3.17 16.92 12.01
N ASP A 52 3.59 17.87 12.85
CA ASP A 52 2.65 18.66 13.66
C ASP A 52 1.63 19.33 12.73
N PRO A 53 0.31 19.12 12.93
CA PRO A 53 -0.73 19.73 12.12
C PRO A 53 -0.61 21.25 11.97
N LYS A 54 -0.07 21.95 12.98
CA LYS A 54 0.15 23.41 12.93
C LYS A 54 1.26 23.84 11.98
N LEU A 55 2.14 22.92 11.61
CA LEU A 55 3.26 23.14 10.69
C LEU A 55 2.96 22.64 9.27
N VAL A 56 1.81 21.99 9.06
CA VAL A 56 1.38 21.53 7.74
C VAL A 56 0.93 22.72 6.90
N THR A 57 1.36 22.74 5.65
CA THR A 57 1.07 23.77 4.66
C THR A 57 0.56 23.13 3.38
N THR A 58 -0.03 23.93 2.49
CA THR A 58 -0.49 23.45 1.18
C THR A 58 0.63 22.84 0.35
N ASN A 59 1.86 23.36 0.49
CA ASN A 59 3.02 22.88 -0.26
C ASN A 59 3.45 21.47 0.13
N ASP A 60 3.08 21.00 1.33
CA ASP A 60 3.29 19.61 1.68
C ASP A 60 2.51 18.76 0.66
N PHE A 61 1.26 19.10 0.32
CA PHE A 61 0.38 18.32 -0.56
C PHE A 61 0.74 18.27 -2.06
N PHE A 62 1.80 18.94 -2.51
CA PHE A 62 2.20 18.99 -3.92
C PHE A 62 3.57 18.36 -4.15
N SER A 63 3.69 17.51 -5.18
CA SER A 63 4.97 17.02 -5.69
C SER A 63 5.08 17.24 -7.19
N SER A 64 6.26 17.68 -7.63
CA SER A 64 6.61 17.80 -9.05
C SER A 64 7.56 16.70 -9.52
N ASP A 65 7.80 15.68 -8.70
CA ASP A 65 8.84 14.67 -8.92
C ASP A 65 8.60 13.83 -10.17
N LEU A 66 7.33 13.69 -10.57
CA LEU A 66 6.91 12.96 -11.77
C LEU A 66 6.90 13.82 -13.05
N ARG A 67 7.30 15.09 -12.98
CA ARG A 67 7.29 15.99 -14.14
C ARG A 67 8.36 15.64 -15.18
N THR A 68 9.44 14.99 -14.76
CA THR A 68 10.55 14.62 -15.64
C THR A 68 10.46 13.14 -16.01
N PRO A 69 10.51 12.78 -17.31
CA PRO A 69 10.53 11.38 -17.73
C PRO A 69 11.75 10.63 -17.18
N GLY A 70 11.54 9.39 -16.74
CA GLY A 70 12.62 8.51 -16.33
C GLY A 70 13.48 8.03 -17.50
N ASN A 71 14.73 7.65 -17.22
CA ASN A 71 15.67 7.18 -18.24
C ASN A 71 15.31 5.76 -18.73
N THR A 72 14.79 5.66 -19.96
CA THR A 72 14.44 4.39 -20.63
C THR A 72 15.58 3.78 -21.45
N SER A 73 16.74 4.44 -21.54
CA SER A 73 17.96 3.92 -22.17
C SER A 73 18.68 2.91 -21.28
N ASN A 74 17.96 1.87 -20.86
CA ASN A 74 18.46 0.74 -20.10
C ASN A 74 18.00 -0.58 -20.78
N ARG A 75 18.56 -1.72 -20.36
CA ARG A 75 18.30 -3.02 -20.99
C ARG A 75 16.82 -3.42 -21.02
N LEU A 76 16.02 -2.94 -20.09
CA LEU A 76 14.60 -3.29 -19.96
C LEU A 76 13.70 -2.36 -20.79
N GLY A 77 14.21 -1.21 -21.24
CA GLY A 77 13.47 -0.25 -22.06
C GLY A 77 12.39 0.54 -21.33
N TYR A 78 12.30 0.42 -19.99
CA TYR A 78 11.36 1.17 -19.17
C TYR A 78 12.04 1.76 -17.92
N SER A 79 11.44 2.80 -17.35
CA SER A 79 11.93 3.46 -16.14
C SER A 79 10.77 3.64 -15.16
N ILE A 80 10.99 3.26 -13.89
CA ILE A 80 10.00 3.40 -12.82
C ILE A 80 10.44 4.54 -11.93
N THR A 81 9.61 5.58 -11.84
CA THR A 81 9.74 6.64 -10.84
C THR A 81 8.66 6.40 -9.79
N PRO A 82 8.99 5.79 -8.64
CA PRO A 82 7.99 5.47 -7.62
C PRO A 82 7.43 6.74 -6.95
N ALA A 83 6.12 6.74 -6.74
CA ALA A 83 5.37 7.80 -6.05
C ALA A 83 4.74 7.24 -4.76
N TRP A 84 5.54 6.58 -3.94
CA TRP A 84 5.07 5.97 -2.67
C TRP A 84 4.92 7.03 -1.57
N TYR A 85 4.27 6.65 -0.47
CA TYR A 85 4.03 7.43 0.75
C TYR A 85 5.25 8.18 1.34
N GLN A 86 6.46 7.77 0.96
CA GLN A 86 7.70 8.45 1.33
C GLN A 86 7.94 9.76 0.53
N HIS A 87 7.25 9.95 -0.60
CA HIS A 87 7.41 11.03 -1.57
C HIS A 87 6.09 11.69 -2.03
N THR A 88 4.95 11.01 -1.95
CA THR A 88 3.62 11.57 -2.29
C THR A 88 2.52 10.91 -1.45
N TRP A 89 1.59 11.73 -0.97
CA TRP A 89 0.56 11.46 0.04
C TRP A 89 -0.31 10.22 -0.18
N ASP A 90 -0.74 9.61 0.94
CA ASP A 90 -1.93 8.74 0.99
C ASP A 90 -3.15 9.56 0.55
N LEU A 91 -3.72 9.21 -0.60
CA LEU A 91 -5.00 9.72 -1.09
C LEU A 91 -6.18 8.88 -0.59
N HIS A 92 -6.17 8.43 0.66
CA HIS A 92 -7.39 7.93 1.28
C HIS A 92 -8.06 9.10 2.03
N GLY A 93 -8.65 10.00 1.25
CA GLY A 93 -9.59 10.99 1.80
C GLY A 93 -10.77 10.28 2.47
N PRO A 94 -11.39 10.89 3.50
CA PRO A 94 -12.61 10.35 4.08
C PRO A 94 -13.68 10.29 2.99
N HIS A 95 -14.34 9.14 2.89
CA HIS A 95 -15.62 9.05 2.18
C HIS A 95 -16.65 10.01 2.79
#